data_AF-A0A7J0AHV3-F1
#
_entry.id   AF-A0A7J0AHV3-F1
#
_cell.length_a   1.000
_cell.length_b   1.000
_cell.length_c   1.000
_cell.angle_alpha   90.00
_cell.angle_beta   90.00
_cell.angle_gamma   90.00
#
_symmetry.space_group_name_H-M   'P 1'
#
loop_
_entity.id
_entity.type
_entity.pdbx_description
1 polymer ?
#
loop_
_entity_poly.entity_id
_entity_poly.type
_entity_poly.pdbx_seq_one_letter_code
_entity_poly.pdbx_strand_id
1 'polypeptide(L)' 'MSEFDEYIVHGEPGQKEKADAWQTAIGLQDVDGLKVSTYLLDTARQRIDDDIYRRNVE' A
#
# COMPACT_ATOMS: atom_id res chain seq x y z
N MET A 1 -3.49 13.91 -4.14
CA MET A 1 -2.48 13.04 -3.53
C MET A 1 -3.04 11.64 -3.52
N SER A 2 -2.28 10.65 -3.99
CA SER A 2 -2.64 9.23 -3.94
C SER A 2 -2.82 8.79 -2.48
N GLU A 3 -3.60 7.73 -2.28
CA GLU A 3 -3.79 7.05 -0.99
C GLU A 3 -2.47 6.50 -0.39
N PHE A 4 -1.40 6.45 -1.18
CA PHE A 4 -0.10 5.90 -0.78
C PHE A 4 1.08 6.87 -0.94
N ASP A 5 0.83 8.15 -1.26
CA ASP A 5 1.90 9.14 -1.50
C ASP A 5 2.90 9.24 -0.33
N GLU A 6 2.43 9.12 0.91
CA GLU A 6 3.27 9.14 2.11
C GLU A 6 4.33 8.03 2.09
N TYR A 7 3.94 6.80 1.72
CA TYR A 7 4.87 5.67 1.62
C TYR A 7 5.82 5.79 0.43
N ILE A 8 5.37 6.37 -0.69
CA ILE A 8 6.19 6.52 -1.90
C ILE A 8 7.28 7.58 -1.71
N VAL A 9 6.96 8.66 -0.98
CA VAL A 9 7.85 9.80 -0.76
C VAL A 9 8.72 9.62 0.48
N HIS A 10 8.17 9.07 1.56
CA HIS A 10 8.83 9.02 2.88
C HIS A 10 9.02 7.61 3.45
N GLY A 11 8.47 6.56 2.83
CA GLY A 11 8.59 5.19 3.31
C GLY A 11 9.97 4.57 3.09
N GLU A 12 10.30 3.57 3.90
CA GLU A 12 11.46 2.71 3.71
C GLU A 12 11.35 1.92 2.37
N PRO A 13 12.45 1.41 1.81
CA PRO A 13 12.43 0.75 0.50
C PRO A 13 11.35 -0.33 0.33
N GLY A 14 11.15 -1.18 1.35
CA GLY A 14 10.10 -2.21 1.32
C GLY A 14 8.67 -1.65 1.41
N GLN A 15 8.48 -0.53 2.12
CA GLN A 15 7.17 0.14 2.16
C GLN A 15 6.85 0.77 0.80
N LYS A 16 7.83 1.40 0.17
CA LYS A 16 7.70 1.98 -1.16
C LYS A 16 7.36 0.95 -2.22
N GLU A 17 8.08 -0.18 -2.27
CA GLU A 17 7.79 -1.26 -3.22
C GLU A 17 6.35 -1.78 -3.09
N LYS A 18 5.87 -1.96 -1.86
CA LYS A 18 4.48 -2.39 -1.60
C LYS A 18 3.47 -1.31 -1.98
N ALA A 19 3.76 -0.05 -1.67
CA ALA A 19 2.90 1.08 -2.02
C ALA A 19 2.73 1.20 -3.54
N ASP A 20 3.82 1.09 -4.30
CA ASP A 20 3.79 1.09 -5.77
C ASP A 20 2.95 -0.08 -6.32
N ALA A 21 3.09 -1.28 -5.73
CA ALA A 21 2.30 -2.45 -6.13
C ALA A 21 0.80 -2.27 -5.84
N TRP A 22 0.43 -1.77 -4.65
CA TRP A 22 -0.95 -1.51 -4.29
C TRP A 22 -1.57 -0.41 -5.15
N GLN A 23 -0.84 0.68 -5.39
CA GLN A 23 -1.28 1.77 -6.25
C GLN A 23 -1.53 1.29 -7.69
N THR A 24 -0.65 0.43 -8.22
CA THR A 24 -0.82 -0.16 -9.55
C THR A 24 -2.07 -1.05 -9.62
N ALA A 25 -2.27 -1.93 -8.63
CA ALA A 25 -3.43 -2.82 -8.58
C ALA A 25 -4.76 -2.06 -8.45
N ILE A 26 -4.78 -0.99 -7.65
CA ILE A 26 -5.94 -0.10 -7.49
C ILE A 26 -6.21 0.69 -8.77
N GLY A 27 -5.16 1.23 -9.41
CA GLY A 27 -5.31 1.90 -10.70
C GLY A 27 -5.86 0.98 -11.78
N LEU A 28 -5.47 -0.31 -11.78
CA LEU A 28 -6.03 -1.29 -12.71
C LEU A 28 -7.51 -1.57 -12.44
N GLN A 29 -7.93 -1.62 -11.17
CA GLN A 29 -9.36 -1.72 -10.82
C GLN A 29 -10.17 -0.50 -11.29
N ASP A 30 -9.61 0.70 -11.22
CA ASP A 30 -10.26 1.92 -11.70
C ASP A 30 -10.44 1.91 -13.23
N VAL A 31 -9.43 1.41 -13.97
CA VAL A 31 -9.55 1.17 -15.43
C VAL A 31 -10.69 0.19 -15.75
N ASP A 32 -10.91 -0.81 -14.90
CA ASP A 32 -12.02 -1.76 -15.02
C ASP A 32 -13.37 -1.19 -14.53
N GLY A 33 -13.41 0.06 -14.06
CA GLY A 33 -14.61 0.72 -13.54
C GLY A 33 -15.06 0.21 -12.17
N LEU A 34 -14.17 -0.48 -11.44
CA LEU A 34 -14.45 -1.01 -10.11
C LEU A 34 -14.17 0.05 -9.05
N LYS A 35 -15.16 0.31 -8.19
CA LYS A 35 -14.97 1.18 -7.04
C LYS A 35 -14.20 0.45 -5.94
N VAL A 36 -13.02 0.95 -5.62
CA VAL A 36 -12.23 0.46 -4.50
C VAL A 36 -12.99 0.68 -3.18
N SER A 37 -13.04 -0.35 -2.35
CA SER A 37 -13.67 -0.27 -1.04
C SER A 37 -12.72 0.34 0.00
N THR A 38 -13.27 1.01 0.99
CA THR A 38 -12.49 1.53 2.13
C THR A 38 -11.75 0.42 2.87
N TYR A 39 -12.36 -0.76 2.98
CA TYR A 39 -11.72 -1.95 3.57
C TYR A 39 -10.44 -2.37 2.82
N LEU A 40 -10.43 -2.28 1.48
CA LEU A 40 -9.25 -2.62 0.70
C LEU A 40 -8.13 -1.60 0.91
N LEU A 41 -8.47 -0.31 0.99
CA LEU A 41 -7.50 0.75 1.30
C LEU A 41 -6.87 0.57 2.69
N ASP A 42 -7.69 0.29 3.70
CA ASP A 42 -7.21 0.08 5.08
C ASP A 42 -6.32 -1.17 5.17
N THR A 43 -6.70 -2.24 4.45
CA THR A 43 -5.88 -3.46 4.37
C THR A 43 -4.54 -3.20 3.69
N ALA A 44 -4.53 -2.42 2.61
CA ALA A 44 -3.29 -2.05 1.92
C ALA A 44 -2.34 -1.29 2.85
N ARG A 45 -2.84 -0.30 3.59
CA ARG A 45 -2.06 0.47 4.58
C ARG A 45 -1.44 -0.43 5.64
N GLN A 46 -2.25 -1.28 6.29
CA GLN A 46 -1.77 -2.24 7.29
C GLN A 46 -0.65 -3.14 6.75
N ARG A 47 -0.79 -3.64 5.51
CA ARG A 47 0.22 -4.53 4.90
C ARG A 47 1.52 -3.83 4.52
N ILE A 48 1.46 -2.52 4.25
CA ILE A 48 2.63 -1.69 4.01
C ILE A 48 3.35 -1.44 5.35
N ASP A 49 2.61 -1.13 6.41
CA ASP A 49 3.15 -0.87 7.75
C ASP A 49 3.73 -2.11 8.45
N ASP A 50 3.06 -3.26 8.33
CA ASP A 50 3.40 -4.49 9.07
C ASP A 50 4.75 -5.13 8.68
N ASP A 51 5.44 -4.67 7.64
CA ASP A 51 6.77 -5.22 7.29
C ASP A 51 7.83 -4.90 8.34
N ILE A 52 7.62 -3.84 9.13
CA ILE A 52 8.55 -3.43 10.18
C ILE A 52 8.50 -4.42 11.37
N TYR A 53 7.39 -5.13 11.60
CA TYR A 53 7.23 -5.95 12.81
C TYR A 53 7.84 -7.36 12.72
N ARG A 54 8.43 -7.78 11.57
CA ARG A 54 9.04 -9.12 11.42
C ARG A 54 10.56 -9.17 11.62
N ARG A 55 11.19 -8.09 12.10
CA ARG A 55 12.53 -8.14 12.74
C ARG A 55 12.32 -8.00 14.24
N ASN A 56 12.97 -8.86 15.03
CA ASN A 56 12.86 -9.02 16.49
C ASN A 56 11.90 -10.14 16.94
N VAL A 57 12.21 -11.36 16.50
CA VAL A 57 12.00 -12.53 17.35
C VAL A 57 13.40 -13.02 17.70
N GLU A 58 13.92 -12.52 18.82
CA GLU A 58 15.05 -13.13 19.54
C GLU A 58 14.55 -14.31 20.40
#